data_AF-A0A239SJ17-F1
#
_entry.id   AF-A0A239SJ17-F1
#
_cell.length_a   1.000
_cell.length_b   1.000
_cell.length_c   1.000
_cell.angle_alpha   90.00
_cell.angle_beta   90.00
_cell.angle_gamma   90.00
#
_symmetry.space_group_name_H-M   'P 1'
#
loop_
_entity.id
_entity.type
_entity.pdbx_description
1 polymer ?
#
loop_
_entity_poly.entity_id
_entity_poly.type
_entity_poly.pdbx_seq_one_letter_code
_entity_poly.pdbx_strand_id
1 'polypeptide(L)'
;MARSALQFDDATYAALLGAARDADAAHPHNNPAFLDAFLTDAWKAARRIYGAQTYLRFMAQAGVTRRPSAGTVQKAIVRARALYEAPVIPAFGGISVAGHAVWAQQLEQNLARAMTLLDAMPASHGAVGDGVADVADAMRRVQHLERENLELRARLAQMTVAAAYAREALGETLTVFAPHVMQQASSLGRHGV
;
A
#
# COMPACT_ATOMS: atom_id res chain seq x y z
N MET A 1 -5.48 1.68 23.98
CA MET A 1 -4.07 1.23 24.04
C MET A 1 -3.24 2.08 23.09
N ALA A 2 -2.31 2.90 23.60
CA ALA A 2 -1.39 3.66 22.78
C ALA A 2 -0.32 2.70 22.21
N ARG A 3 -0.14 2.68 20.89
CA ARG A 3 0.98 1.96 20.28
C ARG A 3 2.25 2.75 20.58
N SER A 4 3.30 2.12 21.11
CA SER A 4 4.59 2.75 21.33
C SER A 4 5.06 3.45 20.06
N ALA A 5 5.53 4.70 20.20
CA ALA A 5 6.05 5.45 19.07
C ALA A 5 7.24 4.70 18.45
N LEU A 6 7.29 4.65 17.12
CA LEU A 6 8.41 4.06 16.40
C LEU A 6 9.68 4.86 16.73
N GLN A 7 10.60 4.24 17.47
CA GLN A 7 11.91 4.80 17.80
C GLN A 7 12.96 4.30 16.81
N PHE A 8 13.84 5.20 16.39
CA PHE A 8 15.01 4.90 15.57
C PHE A 8 16.25 5.12 16.44
N ASP A 9 17.25 4.27 16.31
CA ASP A 9 18.57 4.58 16.85
C ASP A 9 19.18 5.77 16.09
N ASP A 10 20.09 6.50 16.74
CA ASP A 10 20.67 7.73 16.21
C ASP A 10 21.41 7.50 14.88
N ALA A 11 22.05 6.34 14.72
CA ALA A 11 22.79 6.00 13.50
C ALA A 11 21.83 5.76 12.32
N THR A 12 20.78 4.96 12.51
CA THR A 12 19.74 4.75 11.49
C THR A 12 19.00 6.04 11.17
N TYR A 13 18.72 6.87 12.17
CA TYR A 13 18.06 8.16 11.97
C TYR A 13 18.92 9.11 11.12
N ALA A 14 20.22 9.23 11.42
CA ALA A 14 21.16 10.04 10.64
C ALA A 14 21.31 9.51 9.22
N ALA A 15 21.39 8.18 9.04
CA ALA A 15 21.49 7.54 7.73
C ALA A 15 20.25 7.81 6.86
N LEU A 16 19.04 7.78 7.44
CA LEU A 16 17.79 8.09 6.72
C LEU A 16 17.72 9.55 6.29
N LEU A 17 18.19 10.49 7.11
CA LEU A 17 18.26 11.90 6.73
C LEU A 17 19.31 12.14 5.62
N GLY A 18 20.46 11.48 5.70
CA GLY A 18 21.50 11.52 4.66
C GLY A 18 20.97 11.00 3.32
N ALA A 19 20.37 9.80 3.33
CA ALA A 19 19.79 9.18 2.15
C ALA A 19 18.75 10.07 1.45
N ALA A 20 17.92 10.80 2.21
CA ALA A 20 16.95 11.73 1.63
C ALA A 20 17.64 12.93 0.93
N ARG A 21 18.74 13.45 1.49
CA ARG A 21 19.50 14.56 0.87
C ARG A 21 20.25 14.10 -0.37
N ASP A 22 20.91 12.95 -0.28
CA ASP A 22 21.69 12.39 -1.38
C ASP A 22 20.78 12.05 -2.57
N ALA A 23 19.60 11.48 -2.31
CA ALA A 23 18.61 11.22 -3.34
C ALA A 23 18.06 12.50 -3.97
N ASP A 24 17.81 13.56 -3.17
CA ASP A 24 17.31 14.85 -3.70
C ASP A 24 18.37 15.52 -4.58
N ALA A 25 19.64 15.45 -4.19
CA ALA A 25 20.77 15.96 -4.98
C ALA A 25 20.98 15.17 -6.29
N ALA A 26 20.87 13.84 -6.25
CA ALA A 26 21.02 12.98 -7.42
C ALA A 26 19.85 13.11 -8.41
N HIS A 27 18.65 13.34 -7.89
CA HIS A 27 17.43 13.39 -8.69
C HIS A 27 16.61 14.64 -8.33
N PRO A 28 17.03 15.86 -8.73
CA PRO A 28 16.40 17.12 -8.31
C PRO A 28 15.13 17.50 -9.09
N HIS A 29 14.85 16.84 -10.22
CA HIS A 29 13.61 17.07 -10.99
C HIS A 29 12.75 15.82 -11.23
N ASN A 30 13.24 14.61 -10.94
CA ASN A 30 12.52 13.36 -11.17
C ASN A 30 12.02 12.73 -9.86
N ASN A 31 10.72 12.85 -9.58
CA ASN A 31 10.13 12.40 -8.31
C ASN A 31 10.07 10.86 -8.16
N PRO A 32 9.69 10.07 -9.18
CA PRO A 32 9.84 8.62 -9.12
C PRO A 32 11.28 8.15 -8.83
N ALA A 33 12.27 8.69 -9.56
CA ALA A 33 13.67 8.29 -9.38
C ALA A 33 14.20 8.65 -7.99
N PHE A 34 13.86 9.85 -7.50
CA PHE A 34 14.16 10.28 -6.13
C PHE A 34 13.61 9.30 -5.07
N LEU A 35 12.32 8.94 -5.17
CA LEU A 35 11.70 8.05 -4.18
C LEU A 35 12.27 6.63 -4.23
N ASP A 36 12.58 6.12 -5.41
CA ASP A 36 13.17 4.79 -5.57
C ASP A 36 14.61 4.75 -5.02
N ALA A 37 15.41 5.80 -5.27
CA ALA A 37 16.75 5.95 -4.70
C ALA A 37 16.70 6.06 -3.17
N PHE A 38 15.86 6.95 -2.64
CA PHE A 38 15.70 7.13 -1.20
C PHE A 38 15.25 5.86 -0.49
N LEU A 39 14.24 5.14 -1.03
CA LEU A 39 13.74 3.91 -0.41
C LEU A 39 14.76 2.77 -0.46
N THR A 40 15.60 2.74 -1.51
CA THR A 40 16.70 1.78 -1.62
C THR A 40 17.72 1.97 -0.50
N ASP A 41 18.16 3.21 -0.27
CA ASP A 41 19.14 3.50 0.77
C ASP A 41 18.54 3.44 2.17
N ALA A 42 17.27 3.81 2.32
CA ALA A 42 16.52 3.59 3.55
C ALA A 42 16.42 2.10 3.93
N TRP A 43 16.22 1.21 2.95
CA TRP A 43 16.24 -0.23 3.20
C TRP A 43 17.64 -0.74 3.58
N LYS A 44 18.71 -0.23 2.94
CA LYS A 44 20.08 -0.58 3.35
C LYS A 44 20.37 -0.17 4.80
N ALA A 45 19.91 1.01 5.21
CA ALA A 45 20.13 1.53 6.56
C ALA A 45 19.29 0.81 7.61
N ALA A 46 17.98 0.65 7.39
CA ALA A 46 17.05 0.16 8.42
C ALA A 46 16.66 -1.32 8.27
N ARG A 47 17.03 -1.96 7.15
CA ARG A 47 16.64 -3.33 6.78
C ARG A 47 15.12 -3.58 6.78
N ARG A 48 14.33 -2.49 6.70
CA ARG A 48 12.87 -2.51 6.79
C ARG A 48 12.27 -1.33 6.03
N ILE A 49 11.09 -1.56 5.43
CA ILE A 49 10.31 -0.50 4.76
C ILE A 49 9.16 -0.01 5.65
N TYR A 50 9.15 1.29 5.95
CA TYR A 50 8.15 1.95 6.80
C TYR A 50 6.96 2.52 6.00
N GLY A 51 6.01 3.14 6.70
CA GLY A 51 4.85 3.76 6.06
C GLY A 51 5.17 5.10 5.41
N ALA A 52 4.32 5.53 4.48
CA ALA A 52 4.49 6.79 3.74
C ALA A 52 4.67 8.02 4.65
N GLN A 53 3.94 8.08 5.77
CA GLN A 53 4.05 9.19 6.73
C GLN A 53 5.42 9.30 7.38
N THR A 54 6.06 8.15 7.67
CA THR A 54 7.42 8.12 8.22
C THR A 54 8.41 8.75 7.24
N TYR A 55 8.33 8.36 5.97
CA TYR A 55 9.21 8.88 4.93
C TYR A 55 8.96 10.36 4.62
N LEU A 56 7.69 10.79 4.59
CA LEU A 56 7.35 12.21 4.45
C LEU A 56 7.97 13.07 5.56
N ARG A 57 7.93 12.58 6.81
CA ARG A 57 8.58 13.25 7.94
C ARG A 57 10.09 13.35 7.75
N PHE A 58 10.76 12.27 7.35
CA PHE A 58 12.20 12.28 7.10
C PHE A 58 12.60 13.23 5.97
N MET A 59 11.85 13.26 4.88
CA MET A 59 12.09 14.20 3.77
C MET A 59 11.95 15.65 4.23
N ALA A 60 10.90 15.96 5.01
CA ALA A 60 10.71 17.30 5.56
C ALA A 60 11.85 17.71 6.51
N GLN A 61 12.29 16.80 7.39
CA GLN A 61 13.40 17.02 8.32
C GLN A 61 14.77 17.12 7.63
N ALA A 62 14.94 16.41 6.51
CA ALA A 62 16.14 16.48 5.70
C ALA A 62 16.28 17.81 4.92
N GLY A 63 15.19 18.58 4.82
CA GLY A 63 15.14 19.83 4.07
C GLY A 63 14.84 19.64 2.58
N VAL A 64 14.29 18.49 2.20
CA VAL A 64 13.88 18.21 0.82
C VAL A 64 12.74 19.17 0.46
N THR A 65 12.97 20.00 -0.56
CA THR A 65 12.02 21.06 -0.97
C THR A 65 10.77 20.50 -1.64
N ARG A 66 10.85 19.27 -2.13
CA ARG A 66 9.78 18.58 -2.84
C ARG A 66 8.69 18.11 -1.91
N ARG A 67 7.46 18.09 -2.43
CA ARG A 67 6.27 17.64 -1.71
C ARG A 67 5.57 16.51 -2.47
N PRO A 68 6.17 15.30 -2.56
CA PRO A 68 5.45 14.15 -3.07
C PRO A 68 4.20 13.89 -2.21
N SER A 69 3.07 13.58 -2.85
CA SER A 69 1.87 13.20 -2.13
C SER A 69 2.04 11.84 -1.45
N ALA A 70 1.29 11.58 -0.39
CA ALA A 70 1.31 10.29 0.31
C ALA A 70 1.02 9.11 -0.62
N GLY A 71 0.14 9.29 -1.62
CA GLY A 71 -0.15 8.27 -2.63
C GLY A 71 1.04 7.96 -3.54
N THR A 72 1.85 8.98 -3.87
CA THR A 72 3.07 8.79 -4.68
C THR A 72 4.15 8.06 -3.89
N VAL A 73 4.34 8.41 -2.61
CA VAL A 73 5.24 7.69 -1.70
C VAL A 73 4.77 6.24 -1.52
N GLN A 74 3.47 6.00 -1.38
CA GLN A 74 2.90 4.65 -1.26
C GLN A 74 3.16 3.79 -2.49
N LYS A 75 3.04 4.35 -3.71
CA LYS A 75 3.39 3.63 -4.94
C LYS A 75 4.87 3.22 -4.97
N ALA A 76 5.75 4.11 -4.51
CA ALA A 76 7.18 3.80 -4.42
C ALA A 76 7.47 2.73 -3.35
N ILE A 77 6.77 2.77 -2.20
CA ILE A 77 6.85 1.72 -1.17
C ILE A 77 6.43 0.36 -1.74
N VAL A 78 5.34 0.30 -2.52
CA VAL A 78 4.89 -0.96 -3.14
C VAL A 78 5.97 -1.52 -4.08
N ARG A 79 6.59 -0.67 -4.91
CA ARG A 79 7.70 -1.08 -5.77
C ARG A 79 8.91 -1.54 -4.96
N ALA A 80 9.32 -0.78 -3.94
CA ALA A 80 10.46 -1.11 -3.11
C ALA A 80 10.26 -2.43 -2.34
N ARG A 81 9.05 -2.69 -1.83
CA ARG A 81 8.73 -3.97 -1.20
C ARG A 81 8.84 -5.14 -2.17
N ALA A 82 8.34 -4.99 -3.39
CA ALA A 82 8.50 -6.04 -4.41
C ALA A 82 9.97 -6.36 -4.73
N LEU A 83 10.88 -5.39 -4.57
CA LEU A 83 12.31 -5.55 -4.81
C LEU A 83 13.07 -6.13 -3.61
N TYR A 84 12.73 -5.71 -2.39
CA TYR A 84 13.54 -5.95 -1.19
C TYR A 84 12.91 -6.88 -0.16
N GLU A 85 11.59 -6.98 -0.15
CA GLU A 85 10.85 -7.97 0.62
C GLU A 85 10.49 -9.09 -0.36
N ALA A 86 11.37 -10.08 -0.52
CA ALA A 86 11.00 -11.36 -1.12
C ALA A 86 9.70 -11.83 -0.45
N PRO A 87 8.72 -12.39 -1.19
CA PRO A 87 7.39 -12.62 -0.66
C PRO A 87 7.47 -13.58 0.52
N VAL A 88 7.49 -13.02 1.73
CA VAL A 88 7.02 -13.72 2.92
C VAL A 88 5.52 -13.78 2.70
N ILE A 89 5.09 -14.88 2.08
CA ILE A 89 3.69 -15.24 1.96
C ILE A 89 3.09 -15.03 3.36
N PRO A 90 2.09 -14.15 3.52
CA PRO A 90 1.45 -14.03 4.82
C PRO A 90 0.90 -15.41 5.13
N ALA A 91 1.38 -16.00 6.22
CA ALA A 91 0.82 -17.21 6.81
C ALA A 91 -0.60 -16.87 7.29
N PHE A 92 -1.53 -16.75 6.35
CA PHE A 92 -2.93 -17.00 6.63
C PHE A 92 -3.04 -18.49 6.91
N GLY A 93 -3.61 -18.79 8.08
CA GLY A 93 -3.69 -20.10 8.72
C GLY A 93 -3.63 -21.30 7.79
N GLY A 94 -2.66 -22.19 8.08
CA GLY A 94 -2.69 -23.60 7.77
C GLY A 94 -3.01 -23.97 6.32
N ILE A 95 -2.05 -23.86 5.42
CA ILE A 95 -2.06 -24.67 4.20
C ILE A 95 -0.85 -25.60 4.24
N SER A 96 -1.20 -26.88 4.24
CA SER A 96 -0.36 -28.07 4.34
C SER A 96 0.89 -28.02 3.46
N VAL A 97 2.00 -28.52 4.00
CA VAL A 97 3.32 -28.72 3.37
C VAL A 97 3.24 -29.38 1.98
N ALA A 98 2.16 -30.10 1.66
CA ALA A 98 1.91 -30.67 0.34
C ALA A 98 1.72 -29.63 -0.79
N GLY A 99 1.20 -28.43 -0.51
CA GLY A 99 0.94 -27.41 -1.54
C GLY A 99 2.22 -26.79 -2.12
N HIS A 100 3.29 -26.75 -1.33
CA HIS A 100 4.57 -26.17 -1.74
C HIS A 100 5.33 -27.08 -2.71
N ALA A 101 5.21 -28.40 -2.53
CA ALA A 101 5.76 -29.39 -3.46
C ALA A 101 5.03 -29.37 -4.80
N VAL A 102 3.70 -29.25 -4.78
CA VAL A 102 2.89 -29.15 -6.02
C VAL A 102 3.21 -27.88 -6.80
N TRP A 103 3.43 -26.75 -6.11
CA TRP A 103 3.82 -25.50 -6.77
C TRP A 103 5.23 -25.56 -7.38
N ALA A 104 6.20 -26.13 -6.65
CA ALA A 104 7.56 -26.33 -7.17
C ALA A 104 7.57 -27.24 -8.39
N GLN A 105 6.80 -28.34 -8.35
CA GLN A 105 6.71 -29.28 -9.46
C GLN A 105 5.97 -28.68 -10.68
N GLN A 106 4.97 -27.82 -10.45
CA GLN A 106 4.29 -27.09 -11.52
C GLN A 106 5.21 -26.04 -12.18
N LEU A 107 6.10 -25.40 -11.39
CA LEU A 107 7.09 -24.46 -11.90
C LEU A 107 8.14 -25.19 -12.76
N GLU A 108 8.65 -26.32 -12.30
CA GLU A 108 9.58 -27.16 -13.07
C GLU A 108 8.97 -27.65 -14.38
N GLN A 109 7.71 -28.11 -14.35
CA GLN A 109 7.02 -28.53 -15.58
C GLN A 109 6.81 -27.38 -16.57
N ASN A 110 6.50 -26.18 -16.08
CA ASN A 110 6.39 -25.00 -16.94
C ASN A 110 7.75 -24.57 -17.50
N LEU A 111 8.82 -24.65 -16.71
CA LEU A 111 10.16 -24.32 -17.16
C LEU A 111 10.67 -25.32 -18.21
N ALA A 112 10.42 -26.62 -18.00
CA ALA A 112 10.72 -27.66 -18.96
C ALA A 112 9.95 -27.42 -20.28
N ARG A 113 8.63 -27.14 -20.21
CA ARG A 113 7.83 -26.81 -21.41
C ARG A 113 8.33 -25.56 -22.12
N ALA A 114 8.72 -24.51 -21.39
CA ALA A 114 9.26 -23.29 -21.98
C ALA A 114 10.60 -23.54 -22.69
N MET A 115 11.48 -24.35 -22.10
CA MET A 115 12.73 -24.76 -22.73
C MET A 115 12.48 -25.61 -23.98
N THR A 116 11.53 -26.54 -23.95
CA THR A 116 11.17 -27.32 -25.14
C THR A 116 10.58 -26.45 -26.25
N LEU A 117 9.77 -25.43 -25.90
CA LEU A 117 9.23 -24.47 -26.87
C LEU A 117 10.30 -23.54 -27.45
N LEU A 118 11.31 -23.16 -26.64
CA LEU A 118 12.46 -22.41 -27.13
C LEU A 118 13.33 -23.24 -28.08
N ASP A 119 13.56 -24.52 -27.76
CA ASP A 119 14.31 -25.45 -28.63
C ASP A 119 13.55 -25.80 -29.91
N ALA A 120 12.22 -25.77 -29.87
CA ALA A 120 11.35 -26.01 -31.02
C ALA A 120 11.15 -24.77 -31.92
N MET A 121 11.70 -23.61 -31.57
CA MET A 121 11.61 -22.43 -32.43
C MET A 121 12.63 -22.51 -33.58
N PRO A 122 12.19 -22.57 -34.86
CA PRO A 122 13.09 -22.32 -35.97
C PRO A 122 13.50 -20.85 -35.93
N ALA A 123 14.78 -20.56 -36.15
CA ALA A 123 15.30 -19.20 -36.21
C ALA A 123 14.61 -18.41 -37.34
N SER A 124 13.51 -17.72 -37.03
CA SER A 124 12.74 -16.92 -37.97
C SER A 124 13.15 -15.46 -37.87
N HIS A 125 14.02 -15.05 -38.79
CA HIS A 125 14.09 -13.66 -39.21
C HIS A 125 12.72 -13.26 -39.78
N GLY A 126 12.03 -12.32 -39.12
CA GLY A 126 10.95 -11.51 -39.70
C GLY A 126 9.62 -11.54 -38.94
N ALA A 127 9.36 -10.53 -38.11
CA ALA A 127 8.00 -10.24 -37.61
C ALA A 127 7.85 -8.77 -37.18
N VAL A 128 7.57 -7.88 -38.12
CA VAL A 128 7.21 -6.47 -37.85
C VAL A 128 5.70 -6.32 -37.53
N GLY A 129 4.93 -7.42 -37.48
CA GLY A 129 3.47 -7.40 -37.29
C GLY A 129 2.95 -7.73 -35.88
N ASP A 130 3.74 -8.39 -35.03
CA ASP A 130 3.25 -8.98 -33.77
C ASP A 130 3.15 -7.97 -32.61
N GLY A 131 4.10 -7.02 -32.53
CA GLY A 131 4.11 -6.01 -31.47
C GLY A 131 2.94 -5.02 -31.50
N VAL A 132 2.33 -4.78 -32.66
CA VAL A 132 1.19 -3.85 -32.78
C VAL A 132 -0.11 -4.49 -32.28
N ALA A 133 -0.27 -5.80 -32.44
CA ALA A 133 -1.43 -6.54 -31.94
C ALA A 133 -1.42 -6.60 -30.40
N ASP A 134 -0.25 -6.84 -29.80
CA ASP A 134 -0.09 -6.92 -28.35
C ASP A 134 -0.33 -5.55 -27.65
N VAL A 135 0.12 -4.46 -28.28
CA VAL A 135 -0.18 -3.09 -27.79
C VAL A 135 -1.67 -2.79 -27.83
N ALA A 136 -2.37 -3.19 -28.90
CA ALA A 136 -3.81 -2.97 -29.02
C ALA A 136 -4.62 -3.79 -27.99
N ASP A 137 -4.18 -5.02 -27.68
CA ASP A 137 -4.76 -5.85 -26.63
C ASP A 137 -4.49 -5.29 -25.23
N ALA A 138 -3.27 -4.80 -24.98
CA ALA A 138 -2.92 -4.12 -23.73
C ALA A 138 -3.80 -2.87 -23.50
N MET A 139 -4.02 -2.06 -24.54
CA MET A 139 -4.89 -0.89 -24.46
C MET A 139 -6.34 -1.25 -24.16
N ARG A 140 -6.87 -2.33 -24.76
CA ARG A 140 -8.23 -2.83 -24.45
C ARG A 140 -8.36 -3.29 -23.00
N ARG A 141 -7.34 -3.96 -22.45
CA ARG A 141 -7.31 -4.36 -21.04
C ARG A 141 -7.27 -3.16 -20.10
N VAL A 142 -6.48 -2.13 -20.41
CA VAL A 142 -6.43 -0.90 -19.60
C VAL A 142 -7.79 -0.21 -19.56
N GLN A 143 -8.45 -0.04 -20.71
CA GLN A 143 -9.79 0.57 -20.75
C GLN A 143 -10.85 -0.25 -20.02
N HIS A 144 -10.72 -1.59 -20.00
CA HIS A 144 -11.59 -2.44 -19.20
C HIS A 144 -11.38 -2.21 -17.70
N LEU A 145 -10.13 -2.24 -17.25
CA LEU A 145 -9.76 -2.01 -15.84
C LEU A 145 -10.13 -0.60 -15.36
N GLU A 146 -10.04 0.42 -16.21
CA GLU A 146 -10.45 1.79 -15.86
C GLU A 146 -11.97 1.88 -15.61
N ARG A 147 -12.78 1.17 -16.40
CA ARG A 147 -14.23 1.10 -16.19
C ARG A 147 -14.57 0.39 -14.88
N GLU A 148 -13.94 -0.76 -14.61
CA GLU A 148 -14.12 -1.47 -13.34
C GLU A 148 -13.68 -0.61 -12.15
N ASN A 149 -12.58 0.14 -12.28
CA ASN A 149 -12.11 1.01 -11.21
C ASN A 149 -13.11 2.14 -10.90
N LEU A 150 -13.73 2.72 -11.93
CA LEU A 150 -14.79 3.71 -11.78
C LEU A 150 -16.01 3.13 -11.07
N GLU A 151 -16.44 1.93 -11.46
CA GLU A 151 -17.58 1.25 -10.83
C GLU A 151 -17.31 0.94 -9.36
N LEU A 152 -16.13 0.41 -9.04
CA LEU A 152 -15.73 0.13 -7.66
C LEU A 152 -15.67 1.41 -6.80
N ARG A 153 -15.20 2.53 -7.36
CA ARG A 153 -15.21 3.83 -6.67
C ARG A 153 -16.62 4.32 -6.40
N ALA A 154 -17.53 4.18 -7.37
CA ALA A 154 -18.93 4.54 -7.18
C ALA A 154 -19.58 3.70 -6.07
N ARG A 155 -19.31 2.39 -6.06
CA ARG A 155 -19.82 1.47 -5.03
C ARG A 155 -19.25 1.78 -3.64
N LEU A 156 -17.97 2.14 -3.55
CA LEU A 156 -17.37 2.60 -2.29
C LEU A 156 -18.00 3.89 -1.78
N ALA A 157 -18.29 4.85 -2.66
CA ALA A 157 -18.98 6.08 -2.30
C ALA A 157 -20.38 5.78 -1.76
N GLN A 158 -21.14 4.90 -2.42
CA GLN A 158 -22.45 4.44 -1.96
C GLN A 158 -22.38 3.77 -0.57
N MET A 159 -21.42 2.85 -0.37
CA MET A 159 -21.24 2.20 0.93
C MET A 159 -20.86 3.19 2.04
N THR A 160 -20.06 4.21 1.71
CA THR A 160 -19.68 5.26 2.66
C THR A 160 -20.88 6.09 3.10
N VAL A 161 -21.75 6.45 2.15
CA VAL A 161 -23.02 7.14 2.44
C VAL A 161 -23.93 6.26 3.31
N ALA A 162 -24.10 4.99 2.96
CA ALA A 162 -24.90 4.05 3.75
C ALA A 162 -24.36 3.89 5.19
N ALA A 163 -23.04 3.84 5.36
CA ALA A 163 -22.41 3.78 6.67
C ALA A 163 -22.59 5.07 7.48
N ALA A 164 -22.61 6.24 6.83
CA ALA A 164 -22.92 7.51 7.48
C ALA A 164 -24.37 7.53 7.98
N TYR A 165 -25.34 7.16 7.15
CA TYR A 165 -26.74 7.04 7.55
C TYR A 165 -26.95 6.04 8.69
N ALA A 166 -26.28 4.88 8.65
CA ALA A 166 -26.36 3.91 9.74
C ALA A 166 -25.82 4.46 11.07
N ARG A 167 -24.73 5.26 11.02
CA ARG A 167 -24.19 5.93 12.21
C ARG A 167 -25.12 7.00 12.75
N GLU A 168 -25.78 7.76 11.88
CA GLU A 168 -26.77 8.77 12.26
C GLU A 168 -27.98 8.12 12.93
N ALA A 169 -28.55 7.07 12.33
CA ALA A 169 -29.65 6.30 12.93
C ALA A 169 -29.26 5.71 14.30
N LEU A 170 -28.05 5.17 14.45
CA LEU A 170 -27.55 4.69 15.74
C LEU A 170 -27.34 5.84 16.74
N GLY A 171 -26.85 6.99 16.29
CA GLY A 171 -26.71 8.19 17.11
C GLY A 171 -28.05 8.73 17.61
N GLU A 172 -29.06 8.75 16.75
CA GLU A 172 -30.44 9.14 17.11
C GLU A 172 -31.04 8.16 18.12
N THR A 173 -30.91 6.84 17.91
CA THR A 173 -31.41 5.87 18.90
C THR A 173 -30.75 6.06 20.27
N LEU A 174 -29.43 6.24 20.33
CA LEU A 174 -28.72 6.47 21.60
C LEU A 174 -29.11 7.81 22.26
N THR A 175 -29.42 8.84 21.48
CA THR A 175 -29.86 10.14 21.99
C THR A 175 -31.30 10.09 22.49
N VAL A 176 -32.17 9.31 21.83
CA VAL A 176 -33.55 9.04 22.24
C VAL A 176 -33.62 8.18 23.52
N PHE A 177 -32.62 7.35 23.80
CA PHE A 177 -32.47 6.65 25.08
C PHE A 177 -31.86 7.51 26.21
N ALA A 178 -31.43 8.74 25.92
CA ALA A 178 -30.79 9.65 26.87
C ALA A 178 -31.63 10.84 27.40
N PRO A 179 -32.97 10.85 27.45
CA PRO A 179 -33.67 11.74 28.35
C PRO A 179 -34.04 10.97 29.63
N HIS A 180 -33.66 11.53 30.80
CA HIS A 180 -34.32 11.46 32.13
C HIS A 180 -33.37 11.29 33.34
N VAL A 181 -32.08 11.02 33.18
CA VAL A 181 -31.21 10.76 34.35
C VAL A 181 -30.79 12.03 35.12
N MET A 182 -30.99 13.25 34.57
CA MET A 182 -30.57 14.49 35.25
C MET A 182 -31.67 15.23 36.05
N GLN A 183 -32.94 14.81 36.04
CA GLN A 183 -34.00 15.51 36.81
C GLN A 183 -34.25 14.95 38.22
N GLN A 184 -33.72 13.77 38.57
CA GLN A 184 -34.01 13.13 39.86
C GLN A 184 -33.09 13.56 41.01
N ALA A 185 -32.00 14.30 40.74
CA ALA A 185 -31.06 14.75 41.76
C ALA A 185 -31.48 16.05 42.47
N SER A 186 -32.53 16.74 42.02
CA SER A 186 -32.95 18.04 42.58
C SER A 186 -34.16 18.00 43.51
N SER A 187 -34.81 16.85 43.71
CA SER A 187 -36.08 16.77 44.49
C SER A 187 -35.96 16.17 45.90
N LEU A 188 -34.77 15.75 46.36
CA LEU A 188 -34.61 15.05 47.65
C LEU A 188 -33.98 15.90 48.78
N GLY A 189 -33.78 17.20 48.55
CA GLY A 189 -33.12 18.11 49.50
C GLY A 189 -34.03 19.09 50.25
N ARG A 190 -35.34 18.83 50.39
CA ARG A 190 -36.23 19.76 51.11
C ARG A 190 -37.36 19.05 51.87
N HIS A 191 -37.06 18.54 53.06
CA HIS A 191 -37.97 18.61 54.21
C HIS A 191 -37.25 18.24 55.50
N GLY A 192 -36.98 19.25 56.32
CA GLY A 192 -36.59 19.11 57.71
C GLY A 192 -36.99 20.37 58.44
N VAL A 193 -38.19 20.36 59.04
CA VAL A 193 -38.53 20.79 60.41
C VAL A 193 -39.85 20.10 60.76
#